data_AF-A0A1K1R1U3-F1
#
_entry.id   AF-A0A1K1R1U3-F1
#
_cell.length_a   1.000
_cell.length_b   1.000
_cell.length_c   1.000
_cell.angle_alpha   90.00
_cell.angle_beta   90.00
_cell.angle_gamma   90.00
#
_symmetry.space_group_name_H-M   'P 1'
#
loop_
_entity.id
_entity.type
_entity.pdbx_description
1 polymer ?
#
loop_
_entity_poly.entity_id
_entity_poly.type
_entity_poly.pdbx_seq_one_letter_code
_entity_poly.pdbx_strand_id
1 'polypeptide(L)' 'MIRRRSAIEPAIGHMKADGKLDRNWLKGALGDAMHAVLCGAGHNLRMILRKLRLFYALVLIALLNRSTATVVAT' A
#
# COMPACT_ATOMS: atom_id res chain seq x y z
N MET A 1 -17.84 2.42 16.71
CA MET A 1 -16.65 3.30 16.67
C MET A 1 -15.40 2.44 16.75
N ILE A 2 -14.62 2.30 15.67
CA ILE A 2 -13.39 1.47 15.69
C ILE A 2 -12.32 2.25 16.48
N ARG A 3 -11.89 1.70 17.61
CA ARG A 3 -10.72 2.21 18.34
C ARG A 3 -9.49 1.98 17.46
N ARG A 4 -8.60 2.97 17.36
CA ARG A 4 -7.38 2.89 16.52
C ARG A 4 -6.57 1.60 16.77
N ARG A 5 -6.51 1.14 18.02
CA ARG A 5 -5.82 -0.10 18.40
C ARG A 5 -6.45 -1.35 17.78
N SER A 6 -7.77 -1.41 17.67
CA SER A 6 -8.50 -2.53 17.07
C SER A 6 -8.29 -2.62 15.56
N ALA A 7 -7.95 -1.51 14.89
CA ALA A 7 -7.63 -1.50 13.46
C ALA A 7 -6.20 -2.01 13.17
N ILE A 8 -5.33 -2.09 14.17
CA ILE A 8 -3.93 -2.50 14.00
C ILE A 8 -3.81 -4.03 13.99
N GLU A 9 -4.61 -4.75 14.77
CA GLU A 9 -4.54 -6.23 14.82
C GLU A 9 -4.77 -6.89 13.46
N PRO A 10 -5.78 -6.48 12.65
CA PRO A 10 -5.93 -7.00 11.29
C PRO A 10 -4.71 -6.69 10.41
N ALA A 11 -4.13 -5.49 10.53
CA ALA A 11 -2.95 -5.11 9.76
C ALA A 11 -1.72 -5.97 10.11
N ILE A 12 -1.53 -6.27 11.40
CA ILE A 12 -0.48 -7.20 11.87
C ILE A 12 -0.76 -8.62 11.36
N GLY A 13 -2.00 -9.08 11.41
CA GLY A 13 -2.40 -10.38 10.85
C GLY A 13 -2.05 -10.51 9.37
N HIS A 14 -2.41 -9.51 8.56
CA HIS A 14 -2.02 -9.46 7.16
C HIS A 14 -0.50 -9.37 6.96
N MET A 15 0.23 -8.65 7.82
CA MET A 15 1.68 -8.60 7.74
C MET A 15 2.34 -9.95 8.04
N LYS A 16 1.78 -10.75 8.96
CA LYS A 16 2.24 -12.12 9.23
C LYS A 16 2.01 -13.04 8.04
N ALA A 17 0.78 -13.11 7.54
CA ALA A 17 0.42 -14.02 6.44
C ALA A 17 0.94 -13.55 5.08
N ASP A 18 0.54 -12.35 4.64
CA ASP A 18 0.79 -11.82 3.29
C ASP A 18 2.11 -11.03 3.23
N GLY A 19 2.46 -10.35 4.33
CA GLY A 19 3.66 -9.54 4.46
C GLY A 19 4.94 -10.35 4.68
N LYS A 20 4.87 -11.69 4.74
CA LYS A 20 5.99 -12.61 4.98
C LYS A 20 6.73 -12.36 6.29
N LEU A 21 6.11 -11.65 7.25
CA LEU A 21 6.72 -11.41 8.54
C LEU A 21 6.97 -12.72 9.31
N ASP A 22 6.14 -13.75 9.07
CA ASP A 22 6.27 -15.07 9.68
C ASP A 22 7.37 -15.96 9.04
N ARG A 23 8.00 -15.48 7.97
CA ARG A 23 9.04 -16.20 7.22
C ARG A 23 10.33 -15.37 7.20
N ASN A 24 11.04 -15.36 8.33
CA ASN A 24 12.36 -14.75 8.40
C ASN A 24 13.46 -15.75 7.98
N TRP A 25 14.29 -15.37 7.02
CA TRP A 25 15.47 -16.13 6.58
C TRP A 25 16.78 -15.55 7.12
N LEU A 26 16.74 -14.40 7.79
CA LEU A 26 17.89 -13.77 8.43
C LEU A 26 18.17 -14.43 9.78
N LYS A 27 19.45 -14.55 10.14
CA LYS A 27 19.87 -15.23 11.38
C LYS A 27 20.01 -14.25 12.55
N GLY A 28 19.55 -14.67 13.72
CA GLY A 28 19.75 -13.97 14.99
C GLY A 28 18.85 -12.75 15.18
N ALA A 29 18.85 -12.21 16.39
CA ALA A 29 17.94 -11.15 16.82
C ALA A 29 18.04 -9.86 15.98
N LEU A 30 19.25 -9.52 15.51
CA LEU A 30 19.44 -8.39 14.60
C LEU A 30 18.73 -8.64 13.25
N GLY A 31 18.85 -9.86 12.73
CA GLY A 31 18.17 -10.28 11.50
C GLY A 31 16.64 -10.22 11.65
N ASP A 32 16.11 -10.72 12.76
CA ASP A 32 14.68 -10.65 13.08
C ASP A 32 14.18 -9.19 13.11
N ALA A 33 14.92 -8.30 13.77
CA ALA A 33 14.57 -6.88 13.85
C ALA A 33 14.59 -6.21 12.46
N MET A 34 15.63 -6.47 11.66
CA MET A 34 15.73 -5.94 10.30
C MET A 34 14.61 -6.46 9.39
N HIS A 35 14.29 -7.75 9.45
CA HIS A 35 13.20 -8.35 8.67
C HIS A 35 11.85 -7.73 9.03
N ALA A 36 11.58 -7.55 10.32
CA ALA A 36 10.34 -6.94 10.79
C ALA A 36 10.17 -5.49 10.29
N VAL A 37 11.24 -4.69 10.36
CA VAL A 37 11.25 -3.32 9.86
C VAL A 37 11.02 -3.28 8.35
N LEU A 38 11.70 -4.15 7.59
CA LEU A 38 11.58 -4.19 6.13
C LEU A 38 10.20 -4.68 5.66
N CYS A 39 9.63 -5.68 6.32
CA CYS A 39 8.25 -6.13 6.08
C CYS A 39 7.24 -4.99 6.32
N GLY A 40 7.42 -4.22 7.41
CA GLY A 40 6.61 -3.04 7.71
C GLY A 40 6.77 -1.93 6.66
N ALA A 41 8.00 -1.60 6.27
CA ALA A 41 8.29 -0.63 5.22
C ALA A 41 7.64 -1.05 3.89
N GLY A 42 7.78 -2.32 3.49
CA GLY A 42 7.15 -2.86 2.30
C GLY A 42 5.63 -2.77 2.32
N HIS A 43 4.99 -2.97 3.48
CA HIS A 43 3.55 -2.78 3.64
C HIS A 43 3.15 -1.31 3.42
N ASN A 44 3.88 -0.36 3.99
CA ASN A 44 3.65 1.07 3.79
C ASN A 44 3.83 1.48 2.32
N LEU A 45 4.87 1.00 1.64
CA LEU A 45 5.09 1.25 0.22
C LEU A 45 3.94 0.73 -0.63
N ARG A 46 3.42 -0.47 -0.36
CA ARG A 46 2.23 -1.00 -1.06
C ARG A 46 1.00 -0.11 -0.88
N MET A 47 0.79 0.49 0.29
CA MET A 47 -0.31 1.43 0.52
C MET A 47 -0.14 2.72 -0.29
N ILE A 48 1.08 3.27 -0.33
CA ILE A 48 1.40 4.48 -1.12
C ILE A 48 1.16 4.20 -2.60
N LEU A 49 1.68 3.09 -3.13
CA LEU A 49 1.51 2.73 -4.54
C LEU A 49 0.04 2.50 -4.92
N ARG A 50 -0.79 1.94 -4.03
CA ARG A 50 -2.23 1.81 -4.27
C ARG A 50 -2.92 3.17 -4.42
N LYS A 51 -2.60 4.13 -3.54
CA LYS A 51 -3.13 5.50 -3.62
C LYS A 51 -2.64 6.20 -4.89
N LEU A 52 -1.36 6.06 -5.21
CA LEU A 52 -0.76 6.65 -6.39
C LEU A 52 -1.39 6.11 -7.68
N ARG A 53 -1.65 4.80 -7.75
CA ARG A 53 -2.35 4.18 -8.88
C ARG A 53 -3.75 4.75 -9.08
N LEU A 54 -4.52 4.93 -8.00
CA LEU A 54 -5.85 5.54 -8.07
C LEU A 54 -5.75 6.99 -8.55
N PHE A 55 -4.80 7.76 -8.01
CA PHE A 55 -4.55 9.13 -8.44
C PHE A 55 -4.24 9.22 -9.94
N TYR A 56 -3.32 8.38 -10.44
CA TYR A 56 -3.02 8.33 -11.89
C TYR A 56 -4.24 7.98 -12.74
N ALA A 57 -5.09 7.04 -12.30
CA ALA A 57 -6.32 6.71 -13.01
C ALA A 57 -7.28 7.91 -13.09
N LEU A 58 -7.43 8.66 -11.99
CA LEU A 58 -8.27 9.86 -11.96
C LEU A 58 -7.72 10.96 -12.87
N VAL A 59 -6.41 11.19 -12.85
CA VAL A 59 -5.75 12.15 -13.76
C VAL A 59 -5.97 11.75 -15.21
N LEU A 60 -5.79 10.47 -15.54
CA LEU A 60 -6.00 9.97 -16.89
C LEU A 60 -7.44 10.19 -17.37
N ILE A 61 -8.42 9.85 -16.53
CA ILE A 61 -9.86 10.07 -16.83
C ILE A 61 -10.15 11.55 -17.05
N ALA A 62 -9.62 12.43 -16.19
CA ALA A 62 -9.82 13.88 -16.33
C ALA A 62 -9.24 14.42 -17.64
N LEU A 63 -8.07 13.94 -18.05
CA LEU A 63 -7.45 14.32 -19.33
C LEU A 63 -8.27 13.82 -20.52
N LEU A 64 -8.75 12.57 -20.50
CA LEU A 64 -9.59 12.01 -21.57
C LEU A 64 -10.93 12.75 -21.69
N ASN A 65 -11.55 13.09 -20.56
CA ASN A 65 -12.79 13.87 -20.53
C ASN A 65 -12.59 15.29 -21.08
N ARG A 66 -11.44 15.92 -20.81
CA ARG A 66 -11.11 17.22 -21.41
C ARG A 66 -10.98 17.11 -22.93
N SER A 67 -10.28 16.10 -23.44
CA SER A 67 -10.07 15.90 -24.87
C SER A 67 -11.39 15.66 -25.62
N THR A 68 -12.29 14.85 -25.05
CA THR A 68 -13.62 14.62 -25.65
C THR A 68 -14.47 15.89 -25.65
N ALA A 69 -14.47 16.67 -24.57
CA ALA A 69 -15.15 17.96 -24.52
C ALA A 69 -14.64 18.95 -25.58
N THR A 70 -13.32 18.98 -25.83
CA THR A 70 -12.77 19.84 -26.91
C THR A 70 -13.17 19.40 -28.31
N VAL A 71 -13.30 18.08 -28.56
CA VAL A 71 -13.72 17.56 -29.87
C VAL A 71 -15.20 17.79 -30.14
N VAL A 72 -16.05 17.72 -29.10
CA VAL A 72 -17.49 18.01 -29.23
C VAL A 72 -17.78 19.51 -29.38
N ALA A 73 -16.89 20.36 -28.87
CA ALA A 73 -17.04 21.82 -28.94
C ALA A 73 -16.54 22.43 -30.27
N THR A 74 -15.87 21.66 -31.13
CA THR A 74 -15.45 22.03 -32.50
C THR A 74 -16.39 21.46 -33.54
#